data_AF-A0A0T6AB61-F1
#
_entry.id   AF-A0A0T6AB61-F1
#
_cell.length_a   1.000
_cell.length_b   1.000
_cell.length_c   1.000
_cell.angle_alpha   90.00
_cell.angle_beta   90.00
_cell.angle_gamma   90.00
#
_symmetry.space_group_name_H-M   'P 1'
#
loop_
_entity.id
_entity.type
_entity.pdbx_description
1 polymer ?
#
loop_
_entity_poly.entity_id
_entity_poly.type
_entity_poly.pdbx_seq_one_letter_code
_entity_poly.pdbx_strand_id
1 'polypeptide(L)' 'MAEEIVEAPMAGRTIRIHVQVGNAVKEGDRICDIEALKMEIPILAPVNGTIKTICVSPGQKFEGGDPLVVIEH' A
#
# COMPACT_ATOMS: atom_id res chain seq x y z
N MET A 1 -18.41 1.98 -8.36
CA MET A 1 -17.26 1.32 -7.74
C MET A 1 -16.06 1.84 -8.50
N ALA A 2 -15.38 2.81 -7.91
CA ALA A 2 -14.11 3.31 -8.41
C ALA A 2 -13.00 2.50 -7.74
N GLU A 3 -11.89 2.33 -8.45
CA GLU A 3 -10.72 1.64 -7.94
C GLU A 3 -9.59 2.66 -7.84
N GLU A 4 -9.01 2.78 -6.65
CA GLU A 4 -7.88 3.65 -6.37
C GLU A 4 -6.63 2.78 -6.23
N ILE A 5 -5.62 3.06 -7.04
CA ILE A 5 -4.36 2.30 -7.06
C ILE A 5 -3.36 3.06 -6.22
N VAL A 6 -2.96 2.48 -5.09
CA VAL A 6 -1.92 3.02 -4.24
C VAL A 6 -0.57 2.58 -4.80
N GLU A 7 0.10 3.50 -5.48
CA GLU A 7 1.41 3.29 -6.09
C GLU A 7 2.55 3.61 -5.11
N ALA A 8 3.70 2.98 -5.32
CA ALA A 8 4.90 3.25 -4.55
C ALA A 8 5.44 4.66 -4.87
N PRO A 9 5.63 5.54 -3.88
CA PRO A 9 6.13 6.90 -4.14
C PRO A 9 7.60 6.93 -4.59
N MET A 10 8.36 5.88 -4.29
CA MET A 10 9.76 5.71 -4.67
C MET A 10 10.14 4.24 -4.63
N ALA A 11 11.27 3.88 -5.25
CA ALA A 11 11.79 2.51 -5.19
C ALA A 11 12.18 2.11 -3.76
N GLY A 12 11.88 0.88 -3.38
CA GLY A 12 12.07 0.42 -2.01
C GLY A 12 11.76 -1.06 -1.81
N ARG A 13 11.50 -1.41 -0.56
CA ARG A 13 11.18 -2.77 -0.13
C ARG A 13 10.01 -2.76 0.84
N THR A 14 9.06 -3.67 0.69
CA THR A 14 7.97 -3.81 1.65
C THR A 14 8.51 -4.43 2.94
N ILE A 15 8.26 -3.80 4.09
CA ILE A 15 8.69 -4.31 5.40
C ILE A 15 7.54 -5.09 6.04
N ARG A 16 6.37 -4.45 6.11
CA ARG A 16 5.17 -4.99 6.77
C ARG A 16 3.93 -4.56 6.03
N ILE A 17 2.92 -5.42 6.05
CA ILE A 17 1.59 -5.15 5.52
C ILE A 17 0.64 -5.26 6.70
N HIS A 18 -0.11 -4.19 6.97
CA HIS A 18 -1.03 -4.09 8.12
C HIS A 18 -2.45 -4.50 7.77
N VAL A 19 -2.75 -4.62 6.47
CA VAL A 19 -4.10 -4.89 5.96
C VAL A 19 -4.16 -6.21 5.20
N GLN A 20 -5.37 -6.72 5.03
CA GLN A 20 -5.68 -7.89 4.22
C GLN A 20 -6.75 -7.56 3.18
N VAL A 21 -6.79 -8.34 2.10
CA VAL A 21 -7.87 -8.26 1.11
C VAL A 21 -9.22 -8.44 1.81
N GLY A 22 -10.15 -7.55 1.52
CA GLY A 22 -11.47 -7.45 2.16
C GLY A 22 -11.51 -6.58 3.42
N ASN A 23 -10.40 -6.03 3.91
CA ASN A 23 -10.45 -5.07 5.02
C ASN A 23 -10.97 -3.70 4.57
N ALA A 24 -11.83 -3.10 5.40
CA ALA A 24 -12.21 -1.71 5.27
C ALA A 24 -11.09 -0.80 5.80
N VAL A 25 -10.75 0.24 5.04
CA VAL A 25 -9.77 1.27 5.37
C VAL A 25 -10.39 2.66 5.22
N LYS A 26 -9.93 3.63 6.01
CA LYS A 26 -10.31 5.03 5.88
C LYS A 26 -9.16 5.84 5.29
N GLU A 27 -9.46 7.02 4.75
CA GLU A 27 -8.41 7.96 4.38
C GLU A 27 -7.48 8.20 5.59
N GLY A 28 -6.18 8.04 5.36
CA GLY A 28 -5.15 8.15 6.39
C GLY A 28 -4.86 6.86 7.19
N ASP A 29 -5.60 5.76 6.98
CA ASP A 29 -5.26 4.47 7.59
C ASP A 29 -3.94 3.93 7.03
N ARG A 30 -3.18 3.23 7.89
CA ARG A 30 -1.92 2.59 7.48
C ARG A 30 -2.19 1.30 6.74
N ILE A 31 -1.70 1.21 5.52
CA ILE A 31 -1.82 0.03 4.65
C ILE A 31 -0.61 -0.89 4.85
N CYS A 32 0.59 -0.36 4.62
CA CYS A 32 1.84 -1.09 4.72
C CYS A 32 3.00 -0.14 5.05
N ASP A 33 4.09 -0.69 5.58
CA ASP A 33 5.34 0.05 5.79
C ASP A 33 6.36 -0.39 4.75
N ILE A 34 7.04 0.58 4.18
CA ILE A 34 8.10 0.36 3.20
C ILE A 34 9.44 0.90 3.69
N GLU A 35 10.52 0.27 3.26
CA GLU A 35 11.88 0.75 3.46
C GLU A 35 12.35 1.42 2.18
N ALA A 36 12.72 2.70 2.29
CA ALA A 36 13.41 3.41 1.23
C ALA A 36 14.53 4.26 1.85
N LEU A 37 15.72 4.25 1.23
CA LEU A 37 16.88 5.03 1.69
C LEU A 37 17.25 4.82 3.18
N LYS A 38 17.09 3.59 3.69
CA LYS A 38 17.29 3.20 5.11
C LYS A 38 16.30 3.85 6.09
N MET A 39 15.19 4.40 5.60
CA MET A 39 14.09 4.91 6.42
C MET A 39 12.84 4.06 6.19
N GLU A 40 12.09 3.85 7.26
CA GLU A 40 10.75 3.27 7.21
C GLU A 40 9.75 4.39 6.91
N ILE A 41 8.93 4.18 5.88
CA ILE A 41 7.92 5.12 5.41
C ILE A 41 6.57 4.39 5.41
N PRO A 42 5.57 4.86 6.17
CA PRO A 42 4.24 4.29 6.15
C PRO A 42 3.49 4.72 4.88
N ILE A 43 2.86 3.76 4.21
CA ILE A 43 1.91 3.99 3.12
C ILE A 43 0.51 4.12 3.72
N LEU A 44 -0.11 5.26 3.47
CA LEU A 44 -1.44 5.60 3.96
C LEU A 44 -2.48 5.42 2.86
N ALA A 45 -3.69 5.09 3.24
CA ALA A 45 -4.82 5.03 2.31
C ALA A 45 -5.21 6.45 1.85
N PRO A 46 -5.21 6.74 0.54
CA PRO A 46 -5.60 8.05 0.00
C PRO A 46 -7.11 8.29 0.04
N VAL A 47 -7.91 7.21 0.15
CA VAL A 47 -9.38 7.27 0.16
C VAL A 47 -9.93 6.26 1.15
N ASN A 48 -11.16 6.48 1.63
CA ASN A 48 -11.92 5.47 2.34
C ASN A 48 -12.47 4.41 1.37
N GLY A 49 -12.32 3.13 1.72
CA GLY A 49 -12.78 2.03 0.87
C GLY A 49 -12.45 0.67 1.45
N THR A 50 -12.40 -0.34 0.59
CA THR A 50 -12.06 -1.72 0.96
C THR A 50 -10.86 -2.20 0.16
N ILE A 51 -9.91 -2.87 0.82
CA ILE A 51 -8.74 -3.46 0.15
C ILE A 51 -9.22 -4.54 -0.82
N LYS A 52 -9.07 -4.30 -2.12
CA LYS A 52 -9.45 -5.24 -3.17
C LYS A 52 -8.33 -6.21 -3.48
N THR A 53 -7.12 -5.69 -3.62
CA THR A 53 -5.93 -6.48 -4.01
C THR A 53 -4.69 -5.93 -3.33
N ILE A 54 -3.80 -6.81 -2.92
CA ILE A 54 -2.46 -6.47 -2.44
C ILE A 54 -1.47 -7.02 -3.46
N CYS A 55 -0.72 -6.14 -4.11
CA CYS A 55 0.20 -6.48 -5.21
C CYS A 55 1.62 -6.80 -4.72
N VAL A 56 1.90 -6.56 -3.44
CA VAL A 56 3.22 -6.77 -2.83
C VAL A 56 3.20 -7.80 -1.70
N SER A 57 4.34 -8.43 -1.50
CA SER A 57 4.60 -9.35 -0.38
C SER A 57 5.61 -8.75 0.61
N PRO A 58 5.54 -9.11 1.91
CA PRO A 58 6.54 -8.68 2.87
C PRO A 58 7.95 -9.11 2.43
N GLY A 59 8.88 -8.16 2.39
CA GLY A 59 10.25 -8.36 1.92
C GLY A 59 10.43 -8.26 0.39
N GLN A 60 9.38 -8.00 -0.38
CA GLN A 60 9.47 -7.79 -1.84
C GLN A 60 10.05 -6.41 -2.16
N LYS A 61 10.86 -6.33 -3.21
CA LYS A 61 11.36 -5.06 -3.76
C LYS A 61 10.40 -4.56 -4.84
N PHE A 62 10.25 -3.24 -4.95
CA PHE A 62 9.41 -2.58 -5.93
C PHE A 62 10.08 -1.27 -6.40
N GLU A 63 9.67 -0.74 -7.54
CA GLU A 63 10.15 0.54 -8.06
C GLU A 63 9.15 1.66 -7.78
N GLY A 64 9.55 2.92 -8.03
CA GLY A 64 8.61 4.04 -7.94
C GLY A 64 7.55 3.93 -9.03
N GLY A 65 6.28 4.05 -8.66
CA GLY A 65 5.14 3.84 -9.54
C GLY A 65 4.61 2.39 -9.57
N ASP A 66 5.28 1.43 -8.91
CA ASP A 66 4.71 0.08 -8.82
C ASP A 66 3.41 0.09 -7.99
N PRO A 67 2.37 -0.63 -8.41
CA PRO A 67 1.15 -0.77 -7.63
C PRO A 67 1.44 -1.57 -6.36
N LEU A 68 1.14 -0.99 -5.20
CA LEU A 68 1.27 -1.66 -3.91
C LEU A 68 -0.04 -2.34 -3.52
N VAL A 69 -1.14 -1.58 -3.58
CA VAL A 69 -2.48 -2.01 -3.14
C VAL A 69 -3.55 -1.35 -4.01
N VAL A 70 -4.66 -2.05 -4.22
CA VAL A 70 -5.87 -1.51 -4.87
C VAL A 70 -6.99 -1.40 -3.84
N ILE A 71 -7.59 -0.21 -3.74
CA ILE A 71 -8.72 0.10 -2.87
C ILE A 71 -9.97 0.27 -3.73
N GLU A 72 -11.07 -0.38 -3.36
CA GLU A 72 -12.38 -0.18 -3.98
C GLU A 72 -13.24 0.75 -3.13
N HIS A 73 -13.80 1.79 -3.74
CA HIS A 73 -14.65 2.80 -3.08
C HIS A 73 -15.86 3.27 -3.90
#